data_AF-A0A3D3ENQ8-F1
#
_entry.id   AF-A0A3D3ENQ8-F1
#
_cell.length_a   1.000
_cell.length_b   1.000
_cell.length_c   1.000
_cell.angle_alpha   90.00
_cell.angle_beta   90.00
_cell.angle_gamma   90.00
#
_symmetry.space_group_name_H-M   'P 1'
#
loop_
_entity.id
_entity.type
_entity.pdbx_description
1 polymer ?
#
loop_
_entity_poly.entity_id
_entity_poly.type
_entity_poly.pdbx_seq_one_letter_code
_entity_poly.pdbx_strand_id
1 'polypeptide(L)'
;EWSEPAWVKQRGIDPSLLFEDGKVYFVSTGDCEGNRGIYLCEVNPFTGEMLTESVWISEGCGGRFPEAPHLYKIKDIYYLLLAEGGTEYGHMVTLQRSSSIYGPYESCPYNPILSHKDEESMDIVCTGHADIVEDPNGNWWLTALGVRTLSYDNGSIMLHNLGRETFLAPMNWREDGWPVVGNNGRFALAMEGDLPGRTEEVATGFTEYFNGKRWNLEFAHIRNPYMENYSLDSHHRSLHLKGTDIQLSTENGHPTFLGARQTAFEQSVKVTMIANGTEADMAAGLTAFYNNEHHYEIMVCRKSGKKCIAVRKQIYDFGAITKYQEIEEGKAINLKIEADKEYYRLSYQIGEQPYHLLDQGNHSSSVYRDHKKNDIYRYFLWNVCREHGGGVSVI
;
A
#
# COMPACT_ATOMS: atom_id res chain seq x y z
N GLU A 1 -11.66 -20.26 -1.35
CA GLU A 1 -11.74 -19.77 -2.74
C GLU A 1 -12.78 -18.68 -2.78
N TRP A 2 -12.53 -17.59 -3.49
CA TRP A 2 -13.53 -16.54 -3.72
C TRP A 2 -14.41 -16.94 -4.91
N SER A 3 -15.64 -16.43 -4.98
CA SER A 3 -16.51 -16.60 -6.15
C SER A 3 -16.02 -15.77 -7.35
N GLU A 4 -16.63 -16.00 -8.52
CA GLU A 4 -16.53 -15.06 -9.64
C GLU A 4 -17.11 -13.68 -9.26
N PRO A 5 -16.61 -12.57 -9.86
CA PRO A 5 -17.09 -11.24 -9.58
C PRO A 5 -18.52 -11.02 -10.07
N ALA A 6 -19.34 -10.39 -9.24
CA ALA A 6 -20.68 -9.92 -9.59
C ALA A 6 -20.64 -8.41 -9.89
N TRP A 7 -21.15 -8.01 -11.05
CA TRP A 7 -21.08 -6.62 -11.52
C TRP A 7 -22.31 -5.81 -11.09
N VAL A 8 -22.10 -4.74 -10.31
CA VAL A 8 -23.14 -3.78 -9.93
C VAL A 8 -23.12 -2.60 -10.91
N LYS A 9 -24.31 -2.16 -11.38
CA LYS A 9 -24.41 -1.07 -12.37
C LYS A 9 -24.18 0.33 -11.79
N GLN A 10 -24.41 0.51 -10.48
CA GLN A 10 -24.13 1.77 -9.79
C GLN A 10 -22.65 2.11 -9.95
N ARG A 11 -22.37 3.34 -10.41
CA ARG A 11 -21.01 3.83 -10.65
C ARG A 11 -20.41 4.41 -9.37
N GLY A 12 -19.14 4.79 -9.46
CA GLY A 12 -18.39 5.42 -8.38
C GLY A 12 -17.26 4.54 -7.88
N ILE A 13 -16.54 5.06 -6.89
CA ILE A 13 -15.53 4.36 -6.12
C ILE A 13 -16.03 4.16 -4.67
N ASP A 14 -15.23 3.42 -3.91
CA ASP A 14 -15.45 3.07 -2.52
C ASP A 14 -16.80 2.37 -2.26
N PRO A 15 -17.05 1.23 -2.93
CA PRO A 15 -18.26 0.47 -2.70
C PRO A 15 -18.25 -0.17 -1.30
N SER A 16 -19.36 -0.07 -0.58
CA SER A 16 -19.59 -0.79 0.66
C SER A 16 -20.98 -1.42 0.68
N LEU A 17 -21.15 -2.43 1.52
CA LEU A 17 -22.39 -3.19 1.67
C LEU A 17 -22.90 -3.10 3.10
N LEU A 18 -24.19 -2.84 3.27
CA LEU A 18 -24.91 -3.07 4.52
C LEU A 18 -25.88 -4.24 4.33
N PHE A 19 -25.78 -5.24 5.20
CA PHE A 19 -26.68 -6.39 5.24
C PHE A 19 -27.72 -6.18 6.34
N GLU A 20 -29.00 -6.21 5.99
CA GLU A 20 -30.08 -5.94 6.93
C GLU A 20 -31.36 -6.70 6.55
N ASP A 21 -31.90 -7.50 7.47
CA ASP A 21 -33.22 -8.14 7.34
C ASP A 21 -33.48 -8.84 5.99
N GLY A 22 -32.47 -9.52 5.46
CA GLY A 22 -32.54 -10.23 4.17
C GLY A 22 -32.37 -9.35 2.93
N LYS A 23 -32.17 -8.04 3.11
CA LYS A 23 -31.78 -7.09 2.07
C LYS A 23 -30.29 -6.81 2.13
N VAL A 24 -29.74 -6.41 0.99
CA VAL A 24 -28.37 -5.91 0.90
C VAL A 24 -28.39 -4.56 0.20
N TYR A 25 -27.85 -3.57 0.89
CA TYR A 25 -27.72 -2.21 0.42
C TYR A 25 -26.29 -1.99 -0.07
N PHE A 26 -26.15 -1.49 -1.29
CA PHE A 26 -24.89 -1.09 -1.90
C PHE A 26 -24.77 0.43 -1.86
N VAL A 27 -23.70 0.91 -1.25
CA VAL A 27 -23.39 2.34 -1.15
C VAL A 27 -22.06 2.63 -1.84
N SER A 28 -21.98 3.74 -2.57
CA SER A 28 -20.73 4.21 -3.20
C SER A 28 -20.78 5.72 -3.40
N THR A 29 -19.65 6.29 -3.78
CA THR A 29 -19.67 7.63 -4.38
C THR A 29 -20.47 7.64 -5.68
N GLY A 30 -20.90 8.81 -6.14
CA GLY A 30 -21.56 8.96 -7.44
C GLY A 30 -21.66 10.42 -7.86
N ASP A 31 -22.03 10.60 -9.13
CA ASP A 31 -22.29 11.88 -9.75
C ASP A 31 -23.38 11.67 -10.82
N CYS A 32 -24.63 11.91 -10.42
CA CYS A 32 -25.79 11.83 -11.30
C CYS A 32 -26.39 13.23 -11.46
N GLU A 33 -26.47 13.70 -12.71
CA GLU A 33 -27.07 15.00 -13.06
C GLU A 33 -26.45 16.21 -12.31
N GLY A 34 -25.17 16.11 -11.93
CA GLY A 34 -24.44 17.15 -11.20
C GLY A 34 -24.56 17.05 -9.67
N ASN A 35 -25.32 16.09 -9.15
CA ASN A 35 -25.39 15.80 -7.73
C ASN A 35 -24.24 14.86 -7.35
N ARG A 36 -23.09 15.43 -7.03
CA ARG A 36 -21.97 14.65 -6.50
C ARG A 36 -22.22 14.30 -5.03
N GLY A 37 -21.99 13.05 -4.65
CA GLY A 37 -22.08 12.62 -3.25
C GLY A 37 -22.21 11.11 -3.14
N ILE A 38 -23.03 10.67 -2.20
CA ILE A 38 -23.18 9.27 -1.82
C ILE A 38 -24.51 8.73 -2.32
N TYR A 39 -24.44 7.57 -2.98
CA TYR A 39 -25.58 6.91 -3.61
C TYR A 39 -25.81 5.53 -3.02
N LEU A 40 -27.08 5.17 -2.86
CA LEU A 40 -27.54 3.92 -2.25
C LEU A 40 -28.50 3.20 -3.19
N CYS A 41 -28.36 1.88 -3.34
CA CYS A 41 -29.38 1.03 -3.93
C CYS A 41 -29.46 -0.33 -3.22
N GLU A 42 -30.60 -1.01 -3.33
CA GLU A 42 -30.69 -2.42 -2.95
C GLU A 42 -30.11 -3.29 -4.08
N VAL A 43 -29.35 -4.32 -3.72
CA VAL A 43 -28.72 -5.25 -4.67
C VAL A 43 -28.93 -6.71 -4.26
N ASN A 44 -28.92 -7.60 -5.25
CA ASN A 44 -28.65 -9.01 -5.01
C ASN A 44 -27.13 -9.21 -4.89
N PRO A 45 -26.58 -9.60 -3.72
CA PRO A 45 -25.14 -9.68 -3.49
C PRO A 45 -24.46 -10.81 -4.29
N PHE A 46 -25.22 -11.78 -4.79
CA PHE A 46 -24.68 -12.90 -5.55
C PHE A 46 -24.62 -12.62 -7.06
N THR A 47 -25.47 -11.75 -7.58
CA THR A 47 -25.56 -11.45 -9.02
C THR A 47 -25.14 -10.03 -9.38
N GLY A 48 -25.12 -9.11 -8.40
CA GLY A 48 -24.90 -7.68 -8.61
C GLY A 48 -26.11 -6.95 -9.20
N GLU A 49 -27.24 -7.64 -9.38
CA GLU A 49 -28.48 -7.05 -9.87
C GLU A 49 -28.98 -5.97 -8.90
N MET A 50 -29.16 -4.75 -9.40
CA MET A 50 -29.83 -3.68 -8.67
C MET A 50 -31.32 -3.97 -8.60
N LEU A 51 -31.86 -4.00 -7.39
CA LEU A 51 -33.27 -4.24 -7.09
C LEU A 51 -34.06 -2.93 -6.95
N THR A 52 -33.36 -1.81 -6.75
CA THR A 52 -33.92 -0.45 -6.75
C THR A 52 -33.08 0.48 -7.61
N GLU A 53 -33.63 1.65 -7.93
CA GLU A 53 -32.84 2.76 -8.47
C GLU A 53 -31.87 3.30 -7.41
N SER A 54 -30.80 3.96 -7.86
CA SER A 54 -29.84 4.64 -7.00
C SER A 54 -30.46 5.91 -6.41
N VAL A 55 -30.42 6.04 -5.09
CA VAL A 55 -30.90 7.20 -4.35
C VAL A 55 -29.70 8.00 -3.85
N TRP A 56 -29.67 9.31 -4.11
CA TRP A 56 -28.67 10.21 -3.54
C TRP A 56 -29.01 10.49 -2.07
N ILE A 57 -28.16 10.03 -1.15
CA ILE A 57 -28.46 10.06 0.30
C ILE A 57 -27.65 11.09 1.09
N SER A 58 -26.54 11.59 0.53
CA SER A 58 -25.71 12.62 1.19
C SER A 58 -24.80 13.36 0.21
N GLU A 59 -24.62 14.66 0.46
CA GLU A 59 -23.60 15.50 -0.19
C GLU A 59 -22.30 15.63 0.63
N GLY A 60 -22.22 14.99 1.80
CA GLY A 60 -21.13 15.12 2.76
C GLY A 60 -21.43 16.09 3.92
N CYS A 61 -20.38 16.52 4.61
CA CYS A 61 -20.43 17.40 5.78
C CYS A 61 -19.73 18.75 5.55
N GLY A 62 -19.50 19.12 4.30
CA GLY A 62 -18.87 20.38 3.90
C GLY A 62 -17.38 20.27 3.57
N GLY A 63 -16.79 19.07 3.68
CA GLY A 63 -15.46 18.80 3.16
C GLY A 63 -15.44 18.60 1.63
N ARG A 64 -14.24 18.62 1.05
CA ARG A 64 -14.06 18.26 -0.37
C ARG A 64 -14.10 16.75 -0.54
N PHE A 65 -14.68 16.27 -1.63
CA PHE A 65 -14.62 14.86 -2.04
C PHE A 65 -15.16 13.89 -0.96
N PRO A 66 -16.45 13.95 -0.62
CA PRO A 66 -17.08 12.91 0.19
C PRO A 66 -16.93 11.55 -0.50
N GLU A 67 -16.27 10.62 0.19
CA GLU A 67 -15.96 9.26 -0.27
C GLU A 67 -15.94 8.27 0.92
N ALA A 68 -15.49 7.04 0.71
CA ALA A 68 -15.47 5.97 1.71
C ALA A 68 -16.79 5.77 2.50
N PRO A 69 -17.95 5.66 1.84
CA PRO A 69 -19.21 5.49 2.55
C PRO A 69 -19.32 4.13 3.21
N HIS A 70 -19.52 4.13 4.52
CA HIS A 70 -19.90 2.95 5.29
C HIS A 70 -21.20 3.22 6.06
N LEU A 71 -22.15 2.28 5.95
CA LEU A 71 -23.43 2.34 6.64
C LEU A 71 -23.46 1.35 7.80
N TYR A 72 -23.93 1.81 8.96
CA TYR A 72 -24.15 0.97 10.14
C TYR A 72 -25.55 1.18 10.67
N LYS A 73 -26.21 0.11 11.12
CA LYS A 73 -27.45 0.21 11.90
C LYS A 73 -27.15 -0.10 13.37
N ILE A 74 -27.29 0.89 14.24
CA ILE A 74 -26.98 0.77 15.68
C ILE A 74 -28.20 1.23 16.46
N LYS A 75 -28.83 0.31 17.22
CA LYS A 75 -30.03 0.57 18.05
C LYS A 75 -31.15 1.34 17.30
N ASP A 76 -31.43 0.98 16.06
CA ASP A 76 -32.44 1.60 15.17
C ASP A 76 -32.07 2.94 14.52
N ILE A 77 -30.80 3.36 14.60
CA ILE A 77 -30.29 4.54 13.89
C ILE A 77 -29.30 4.08 12.82
N TYR A 78 -29.44 4.64 11.62
CA TYR A 78 -28.45 4.50 10.55
C TYR A 78 -27.37 5.54 10.71
N TYR A 79 -26.11 5.12 10.71
CA TYR A 79 -24.94 5.98 10.69
C TYR A 79 -24.28 5.87 9.32
N LEU A 80 -24.00 7.02 8.71
CA LEU A 80 -23.23 7.13 7.47
C LEU A 80 -21.86 7.73 7.78
N LEU A 81 -20.84 6.87 7.78
CA LEU A 81 -19.44 7.23 7.93
C LEU A 81 -18.86 7.60 6.57
N LEU A 82 -18.10 8.69 6.50
CA LEU A 82 -17.49 9.19 5.28
C LEU A 82 -16.04 9.59 5.51
N ALA A 83 -15.26 9.57 4.43
CA ALA A 83 -14.02 10.33 4.32
C ALA A 83 -14.26 11.63 3.56
N GLU A 84 -13.59 12.70 3.97
CA GLU A 84 -13.60 13.98 3.27
C GLU A 84 -12.21 14.65 3.33
N GLY A 85 -12.02 15.70 2.52
CA GLY A 85 -10.78 16.47 2.43
C GLY A 85 -9.77 15.92 1.42
N GLY A 86 -10.05 14.75 0.84
CA GLY A 86 -9.12 13.97 0.01
C GLY A 86 -8.04 13.29 0.85
N THR A 87 -7.45 12.20 0.34
CA THR A 87 -6.49 11.35 1.07
C THR A 87 -5.12 12.00 1.38
N GLU A 88 -4.98 13.33 1.26
CA GLU A 88 -3.78 14.10 1.61
C GLU A 88 -3.92 14.77 3.00
N TYR A 89 -3.25 15.89 3.25
CA TYR A 89 -3.20 16.55 4.56
C TYR A 89 -4.52 17.16 5.04
N GLY A 90 -5.50 17.31 4.14
CA GLY A 90 -6.85 17.73 4.50
C GLY A 90 -7.76 16.60 4.97
N HIS A 91 -7.27 15.34 4.94
CA HIS A 91 -8.08 14.15 5.16
C HIS A 91 -8.74 14.14 6.55
N MET A 92 -9.98 13.68 6.57
CA MET A 92 -10.78 13.57 7.77
C MET A 92 -11.85 12.50 7.63
N VAL A 93 -12.36 12.04 8.77
CA VAL A 93 -13.54 11.18 8.89
C VAL A 93 -14.69 12.02 9.41
N THR A 94 -15.81 11.96 8.73
CA THR A 94 -17.06 12.58 9.14
C THR A 94 -18.14 11.54 9.32
N LEU A 95 -19.12 11.87 10.16
CA LEU A 95 -20.23 10.98 10.48
C LEU A 95 -21.54 11.75 10.37
N GLN A 96 -22.55 11.07 9.85
CA GLN A 96 -23.93 11.53 9.85
C GLN A 96 -24.83 10.42 10.37
N ARG A 97 -26.07 10.73 10.76
CA ARG A 97 -27.04 9.72 11.15
C ARG A 97 -28.47 10.02 10.70
N SER A 98 -29.30 9.00 10.59
CA SER A 98 -30.72 9.12 10.25
C SER A 98 -31.55 8.00 10.86
N SER A 99 -32.85 8.23 11.02
CA SER A 99 -33.82 7.16 11.34
C SER A 99 -34.25 6.35 10.12
N SER A 100 -33.89 6.81 8.91
CA SER A 100 -34.17 6.16 7.64
C SER A 100 -32.87 5.95 6.88
N ILE A 101 -32.67 4.75 6.30
CA ILE A 101 -31.47 4.46 5.49
C ILE A 101 -31.37 5.40 4.28
N TYR A 102 -32.50 5.91 3.79
CA TYR A 102 -32.60 6.87 2.68
C TYR A 102 -32.47 8.34 3.13
N GLY A 103 -32.22 8.59 4.42
CA GLY A 103 -32.07 9.93 4.97
C GLY A 103 -33.42 10.65 5.23
N PRO A 104 -33.38 11.99 5.42
CA PRO A 104 -32.18 12.82 5.39
C PRO A 104 -31.24 12.50 6.57
N TYR A 105 -29.94 12.64 6.34
CA TYR A 105 -28.91 12.42 7.35
C TYR A 105 -28.54 13.74 8.04
N GLU A 106 -28.57 13.76 9.38
CA GLU A 106 -28.05 14.87 10.18
C GLU A 106 -26.55 14.69 10.42
N SER A 107 -25.78 15.75 10.22
CA SER A 107 -24.33 15.73 10.46
C SER A 107 -24.00 15.71 11.94
N CYS A 108 -22.99 14.93 12.32
CA CYS A 108 -22.45 14.94 13.68
C CYS A 108 -21.97 16.35 14.04
N PRO A 109 -22.43 16.94 15.17
CA PRO A 109 -22.01 18.28 15.60
C PRO A 109 -20.54 18.33 16.02
N TYR A 110 -19.90 17.17 16.19
CA TYR A 110 -18.49 17.01 16.55
C TYR A 110 -17.60 16.68 15.34
N ASN A 111 -18.11 16.77 14.11
CA ASN A 111 -17.31 16.54 12.92
C ASN A 111 -16.11 17.51 12.82
N PRO A 112 -14.97 17.05 12.29
CA PRO A 112 -14.67 15.67 11.94
C PRO A 112 -14.45 14.79 13.18
N ILE A 113 -14.97 13.55 13.17
CA ILE A 113 -14.79 12.61 14.29
C ILE A 113 -13.36 12.05 14.38
N LEU A 114 -12.58 12.16 13.31
CA LEU A 114 -11.13 11.91 13.26
C LEU A 114 -10.52 12.82 12.19
N SER A 115 -9.48 13.59 12.52
CA SER A 115 -8.67 14.29 11.51
C SER A 115 -7.37 14.78 12.12
N HIS A 116 -6.31 14.87 11.34
CA HIS A 116 -5.02 15.40 11.77
C HIS A 116 -4.70 16.73 11.07
N LYS A 117 -5.67 17.30 10.32
CA LYS A 117 -5.43 18.41 9.37
C LYS A 117 -5.04 19.75 10.00
N ASP A 118 -5.39 20.00 11.26
CA ASP A 118 -5.18 21.29 11.95
C ASP A 118 -4.03 21.26 12.97
N GLU A 119 -3.21 20.20 12.96
CA GLU A 119 -2.16 19.99 13.96
C GLU A 119 -0.76 20.31 13.40
N GLU A 120 0.07 20.99 14.20
CA GLU A 120 1.37 21.53 13.74
C GLU A 120 2.54 20.53 13.84
N SER A 121 2.45 19.52 14.72
CA SER A 121 3.54 18.56 15.00
C SER A 121 3.00 17.14 15.01
N MET A 122 3.35 16.34 14.02
CA MET A 122 2.68 15.06 13.80
C MET A 122 3.62 13.94 13.39
N ASP A 123 3.59 12.85 14.18
CA ASP A 123 4.12 11.55 13.77
C ASP A 123 3.20 10.85 12.76
N ILE A 124 1.91 11.17 12.77
CA ILE A 124 0.86 10.59 11.91
C ILE A 124 0.09 11.73 11.25
N VAL A 125 -0.10 11.71 9.94
CA VAL A 125 -0.84 12.71 9.15
C VAL A 125 -1.81 12.02 8.18
N CYS A 126 -2.59 12.81 7.44
CA CYS A 126 -3.50 12.32 6.39
C CYS A 126 -4.53 11.28 6.90
N THR A 127 -4.98 11.39 8.15
CA THR A 127 -5.90 10.43 8.77
C THR A 127 -7.31 10.53 8.22
N GLY A 128 -7.86 9.43 7.71
CA GLY A 128 -9.23 9.38 7.17
C GLY A 128 -9.55 8.00 6.62
N HIS A 129 -10.62 7.87 5.82
CA HIS A 129 -11.04 6.61 5.20
C HIS A 129 -11.12 5.47 6.23
N ALA A 130 -12.11 5.60 7.12
CA ALA A 130 -12.24 4.78 8.30
C ALA A 130 -13.30 3.68 8.15
N ASP A 131 -13.20 2.68 9.02
CA ASP A 131 -14.22 1.68 9.29
C ASP A 131 -14.35 1.51 10.81
N ILE A 132 -15.50 1.06 11.28
CA ILE A 132 -15.86 0.93 12.69
C ILE A 132 -16.22 -0.53 12.96
N VAL A 133 -15.73 -1.07 14.07
CA VAL A 133 -16.05 -2.43 14.50
C VAL A 133 -16.33 -2.49 15.99
N GLU A 134 -17.35 -3.26 16.36
CA GLU A 134 -17.60 -3.71 17.73
C GLU A 134 -16.95 -5.08 17.93
N ASP A 135 -16.11 -5.20 18.95
CA ASP A 135 -15.46 -6.48 19.27
C ASP A 135 -16.38 -7.42 20.10
N PRO A 136 -15.99 -8.69 20.33
CA PRO A 136 -16.81 -9.63 21.10
C PRO A 136 -17.06 -9.25 22.57
N ASN A 137 -16.31 -8.30 23.13
CA ASN A 137 -16.49 -7.79 24.49
C ASN A 137 -17.41 -6.55 24.53
N GLY A 138 -17.89 -6.07 23.37
CA GLY A 138 -18.70 -4.87 23.25
C GLY A 138 -17.89 -3.57 23.21
N ASN A 139 -16.56 -3.66 23.08
CA ASN A 139 -15.74 -2.47 22.88
C ASN A 139 -15.79 -2.05 21.42
N TRP A 140 -15.81 -0.74 21.20
CA TRP A 140 -15.85 -0.17 19.86
C TRP A 140 -14.46 0.30 19.45
N TRP A 141 -14.15 0.09 18.18
CA TRP A 141 -12.87 0.42 17.59
C TRP A 141 -13.09 1.13 16.26
N LEU A 142 -12.17 2.03 15.93
CA LEU A 142 -12.11 2.65 14.62
C LEU A 142 -10.75 2.35 14.00
N THR A 143 -10.77 1.75 12.81
CA THR A 143 -9.60 1.64 11.93
C THR A 143 -9.64 2.75 10.91
N ALA A 144 -8.51 3.37 10.61
CA ALA A 144 -8.43 4.33 9.53
C ALA A 144 -7.02 4.37 8.95
N LEU A 145 -6.91 4.84 7.71
CA LEU A 145 -5.59 5.05 7.14
C LEU A 145 -4.93 6.28 7.74
N GLY A 146 -3.60 6.29 7.73
CA GLY A 146 -2.77 7.44 8.09
C GLY A 146 -1.39 7.31 7.46
N VAL A 147 -0.55 8.31 7.63
CA VAL A 147 0.79 8.35 7.05
C VAL A 147 1.78 8.77 8.11
N ARG A 148 2.90 8.05 8.25
CA ARG A 148 4.05 8.55 9.02
C ARG A 148 4.99 9.33 8.10
N THR A 149 5.31 10.56 8.47
CA THR A 149 6.18 11.42 7.65
C THR A 149 7.67 11.15 7.91
N LEU A 150 8.50 11.57 6.97
CA LEU A 150 9.93 11.66 7.16
C LEU A 150 10.24 12.90 8.01
N SER A 151 10.77 12.68 9.21
CA SER A 151 11.25 13.75 10.10
C SER A 151 12.76 13.91 9.96
N TYR A 152 13.24 15.14 9.83
CA TYR A 152 14.64 15.52 9.85
C TYR A 152 14.92 16.42 11.06
N ASP A 153 16.19 16.56 11.45
CA ASP A 153 16.60 17.40 12.60
C ASP A 153 16.17 18.88 12.50
N ASN A 154 15.75 19.35 11.30
CA ASN A 154 15.28 20.71 11.03
C ASN A 154 13.76 20.83 10.81
N GLY A 155 12.99 19.76 11.03
CA GLY A 155 11.53 19.75 10.91
C GLY A 155 10.97 18.53 10.18
N SER A 156 9.65 18.38 10.23
CA SER A 156 8.92 17.38 9.44
C SER A 156 8.87 17.83 7.99
N ILE A 157 9.40 17.03 7.07
CA ILE A 157 9.09 17.22 5.65
C ILE A 157 7.82 16.42 5.40
N MET A 158 6.85 17.05 4.75
CA MET A 158 5.55 16.49 4.35
C MET A 158 5.71 15.46 3.20
N LEU A 159 6.67 14.56 3.34
CA LEU A 159 7.00 13.44 2.48
C LEU A 159 6.93 12.16 3.33
N HIS A 160 6.60 11.04 2.69
CA HIS A 160 6.49 9.74 3.35
C HIS A 160 6.93 8.66 2.38
N ASN A 161 7.56 7.60 2.91
CA ASN A 161 7.99 6.45 2.13
C ASN A 161 7.30 5.13 2.48
N LEU A 162 6.54 5.07 3.57
CA LEU A 162 5.80 3.85 3.93
C LEU A 162 4.44 3.75 3.23
N GLY A 163 4.02 4.82 2.55
CA GLY A 163 2.67 4.93 1.99
C GLY A 163 1.64 5.24 3.06
N ARG A 164 0.39 4.84 2.80
CA ARG A 164 -0.71 4.90 3.78
C ARG A 164 -0.72 3.60 4.56
N GLU A 165 -0.63 3.73 5.87
CA GLU A 165 -0.62 2.65 6.85
C GLU A 165 -1.99 2.58 7.52
N THR A 166 -2.31 1.46 8.16
CA THR A 166 -3.55 1.29 8.92
C THR A 166 -3.29 1.53 10.40
N PHE A 167 -4.11 2.36 11.03
CA PHE A 167 -4.10 2.65 12.45
C PHE A 167 -5.40 2.20 13.10
N LEU A 168 -5.36 1.94 14.40
CA LEU A 168 -6.48 1.50 15.23
C LEU A 168 -6.59 2.42 16.45
N ALA A 169 -7.79 2.89 16.77
CA ALA A 169 -8.08 3.59 18.02
C ALA A 169 -9.29 2.98 18.73
N PRO A 170 -9.32 3.03 20.07
CA PRO A 170 -10.55 2.82 20.81
C PRO A 170 -11.58 3.89 20.45
N MET A 171 -12.85 3.52 20.47
CA MET A 171 -13.98 4.40 20.22
C MET A 171 -15.00 4.25 21.34
N ASN A 172 -15.55 5.35 21.82
CA ASN A 172 -16.59 5.35 22.86
C ASN A 172 -17.82 6.13 22.38
N TRP A 173 -19.00 5.75 22.85
CA TRP A 173 -20.24 6.46 22.53
C TRP A 173 -20.59 7.47 23.63
N ARG A 174 -20.86 8.71 23.24
CA ARG A 174 -21.46 9.72 24.11
C ARG A 174 -22.92 9.38 24.41
N GLU A 175 -23.46 9.99 25.46
CA GLU A 175 -24.87 9.84 25.85
C GLU A 175 -25.84 10.28 24.76
N ASP A 176 -25.46 11.25 23.94
CA ASP A 176 -26.25 11.76 22.82
C ASP A 176 -26.15 10.89 21.54
N GLY A 177 -25.42 9.77 21.60
CA GLY A 177 -25.31 8.80 20.52
C GLY A 177 -24.29 9.16 19.44
N TRP A 178 -23.31 10.01 19.72
CA TRP A 178 -22.17 10.28 18.82
C TRP A 178 -20.85 9.70 19.35
N PRO A 179 -19.93 9.26 18.49
CA PRO A 179 -18.69 8.65 18.94
C PRO A 179 -17.62 9.67 19.36
N VAL A 180 -16.70 9.22 20.19
CA VAL A 180 -15.40 9.84 20.48
C VAL A 180 -14.34 8.82 20.12
N VAL A 181 -13.47 9.19 19.18
CA VAL A 181 -12.44 8.30 18.64
C VAL A 181 -11.09 8.68 19.23
N GLY A 182 -10.39 7.70 19.79
CA GLY A 182 -9.02 7.88 20.27
C GLY A 182 -8.84 9.08 21.20
N ASN A 183 -7.83 9.90 20.93
CA ASN A 183 -7.51 11.08 21.73
C ASN A 183 -8.32 12.31 21.24
N ASN A 184 -9.64 12.26 21.42
CA ASN A 184 -10.57 13.30 20.97
C ASN A 184 -10.50 13.58 19.46
N GLY A 185 -10.61 12.52 18.67
CA GLY A 185 -10.59 12.56 17.21
C GLY A 185 -9.18 12.57 16.62
N ARG A 186 -8.23 11.94 17.32
CA ARG A 186 -6.81 11.85 16.94
C ARG A 186 -6.24 10.45 17.23
N PHE A 187 -5.38 9.99 16.34
CA PHE A 187 -4.48 8.87 16.59
C PHE A 187 -3.21 9.32 17.31
N ALA A 188 -2.62 8.40 18.05
CA ALA A 188 -1.25 8.47 18.54
C ALA A 188 -0.51 7.17 18.15
N LEU A 189 0.83 7.20 18.15
CA LEU A 189 1.64 6.01 17.86
C LEU A 189 1.39 4.86 18.84
N ALA A 190 1.01 5.19 20.07
CA ALA A 190 0.56 4.25 21.07
C ALA A 190 -0.75 4.76 21.69
N MET A 191 -1.71 3.86 21.82
CA MET A 191 -3.01 4.14 22.43
C MET A 191 -3.37 3.01 23.38
N GLU A 192 -4.02 3.34 24.48
CA GLU A 192 -4.53 2.36 25.45
C GLU A 192 -5.96 1.98 25.08
N GLY A 193 -6.30 0.70 25.23
CA GLY A 193 -7.64 0.18 25.01
C GLY A 193 -7.74 -1.27 25.45
N ASP A 194 -8.94 -1.68 25.84
CA ASP A 194 -9.21 -3.02 26.36
C ASP A 194 -9.37 -4.03 25.20
N LEU A 195 -8.24 -4.48 24.64
CA LEU A 195 -8.23 -5.41 23.51
C LEU A 195 -9.03 -6.70 23.80
N PRO A 196 -9.71 -7.28 22.79
CA PRO A 196 -10.58 -8.45 22.99
C PRO A 196 -9.84 -9.76 23.30
N GLY A 197 -8.50 -9.74 23.35
CA GLY A 197 -7.68 -10.92 23.58
C GLY A 197 -6.25 -10.56 23.98
N ARG A 198 -5.46 -11.62 24.28
CA ARG A 198 -4.04 -11.46 24.58
C ARG A 198 -3.27 -11.07 23.32
N THR A 199 -2.33 -10.16 23.48
CA THR A 199 -1.40 -9.78 22.43
C THR A 199 -0.19 -10.72 22.45
N GLU A 200 0.31 -11.05 21.26
CA GLU A 200 1.60 -11.68 21.06
C GLU A 200 2.44 -10.75 20.19
N GLU A 201 3.72 -10.61 20.52
CA GLU A 201 4.65 -9.91 19.63
C GLU A 201 4.83 -10.73 18.36
N VAL A 202 4.49 -10.12 17.23
CA VAL A 202 4.70 -10.73 15.90
C VAL A 202 5.94 -10.13 15.28
N ALA A 203 6.89 -10.98 14.89
CA ALA A 203 8.04 -10.54 14.11
C ALA A 203 7.58 -10.05 12.73
N THR A 204 7.87 -8.80 12.39
CA THR A 204 7.49 -8.18 11.10
C THR A 204 8.47 -8.50 9.98
N GLY A 205 9.64 -9.04 10.30
CA GLY A 205 10.64 -9.50 9.33
C GLY A 205 10.49 -10.98 9.02
N PHE A 206 10.86 -11.37 7.80
CA PHE A 206 10.87 -12.77 7.38
C PHE A 206 12.14 -13.11 6.60
N THR A 207 12.43 -14.41 6.51
CA THR A 207 13.44 -14.96 5.60
C THR A 207 12.77 -16.00 4.73
N GLU A 208 12.84 -15.82 3.42
CA GLU A 208 12.37 -16.80 2.45
C GLU A 208 13.52 -17.66 1.96
N TYR A 209 13.35 -18.98 2.01
CA TYR A 209 14.32 -19.97 1.56
C TYR A 209 13.82 -20.80 0.37
N PHE A 210 12.65 -20.45 -0.17
CA PHE A 210 12.03 -21.07 -1.33
C PHE A 210 11.86 -22.59 -1.22
N ASN A 211 11.71 -23.13 0.00
CA ASN A 211 11.53 -24.56 0.26
C ASN A 211 10.05 -24.96 0.39
N GLY A 212 9.14 -23.99 0.42
CA GLY A 212 7.70 -24.19 0.47
C GLY A 212 7.13 -24.70 -0.85
N LYS A 213 5.93 -25.30 -0.80
CA LYS A 213 5.15 -25.69 -1.99
C LYS A 213 4.36 -24.53 -2.62
N ARG A 214 4.26 -23.41 -1.90
CA ARG A 214 3.52 -22.20 -2.28
C ARG A 214 4.37 -20.99 -1.97
N TRP A 215 4.09 -19.90 -2.67
CA TRP A 215 4.64 -18.58 -2.39
C TRP A 215 4.29 -18.12 -0.99
N ASN A 216 5.21 -17.42 -0.36
CA ASN A 216 4.92 -16.64 0.82
C ASN A 216 4.01 -15.46 0.43
N LEU A 217 2.96 -15.23 1.23
CA LEU A 217 1.93 -14.22 0.99
C LEU A 217 2.45 -12.79 1.17
N GLU A 218 3.64 -12.62 1.76
CA GLU A 218 4.33 -11.33 1.84
C GLU A 218 4.75 -10.79 0.46
N PHE A 219 4.87 -11.66 -0.54
CA PHE A 219 5.27 -11.26 -1.88
C PHE A 219 4.09 -10.79 -2.73
N ALA A 220 4.34 -9.73 -3.49
CA ALA A 220 3.45 -9.14 -4.47
C ALA A 220 4.14 -9.02 -5.83
N HIS A 221 3.32 -9.00 -6.88
CA HIS A 221 3.75 -8.75 -8.26
C HIS A 221 3.31 -7.36 -8.69
N ILE A 222 3.95 -6.80 -9.71
CA ILE A 222 3.45 -5.59 -10.39
C ILE A 222 2.37 -6.03 -11.38
N ARG A 223 1.13 -5.56 -11.19
CA ARG A 223 -0.04 -5.91 -12.01
C ARG A 223 -0.25 -7.43 -12.07
N ASN A 224 -0.70 -7.94 -13.22
CA ASN A 224 -0.88 -9.36 -13.48
C ASN A 224 0.46 -9.97 -13.94
N PRO A 225 1.05 -10.93 -13.21
CA PRO A 225 2.31 -11.56 -13.61
C PRO A 225 2.10 -12.60 -14.72
N TYR A 226 3.08 -12.71 -15.62
CA TYR A 226 3.23 -13.88 -16.50
C TYR A 226 3.88 -15.02 -15.71
N MET A 227 3.07 -15.92 -15.16
CA MET A 227 3.52 -16.96 -14.21
C MET A 227 4.57 -17.91 -14.81
N GLU A 228 4.63 -18.05 -16.13
CA GLU A 228 5.69 -18.78 -16.83
C GLU A 228 7.10 -18.21 -16.64
N ASN A 229 7.21 -16.96 -16.16
CA ASN A 229 8.49 -16.33 -15.82
C ASN A 229 8.96 -16.68 -14.41
N TYR A 230 8.18 -17.41 -13.62
CA TYR A 230 8.43 -17.70 -12.21
C TYR A 230 8.43 -19.22 -11.98
N SER A 231 9.60 -19.79 -11.66
CA SER A 231 9.74 -21.22 -11.41
C SER A 231 10.35 -21.46 -10.04
N LEU A 232 9.50 -21.89 -9.10
CA LEU A 232 9.89 -22.26 -7.75
C LEU A 232 10.45 -23.69 -7.74
N ASP A 233 11.71 -23.85 -7.37
CA ASP A 233 12.36 -25.13 -7.17
C ASP A 233 12.54 -25.38 -5.67
N SER A 234 11.51 -25.97 -5.05
CA SER A 234 11.52 -26.27 -3.62
C SER A 234 12.61 -27.28 -3.22
N HIS A 235 13.09 -28.11 -4.16
CA HIS A 235 14.12 -29.10 -3.88
C HIS A 235 15.49 -28.45 -3.76
N HIS A 236 15.82 -27.57 -4.70
CA HIS A 236 17.07 -26.80 -4.69
C HIS A 236 16.97 -25.51 -3.88
N ARG A 237 15.82 -25.24 -3.27
CA ARG A 237 15.57 -24.05 -2.44
C ARG A 237 15.83 -22.76 -3.21
N SER A 238 15.32 -22.71 -4.44
CA SER A 238 15.61 -21.60 -5.35
C SER A 238 14.37 -21.13 -6.06
N LEU A 239 14.40 -19.86 -6.42
CA LEU A 239 13.41 -19.22 -7.27
C LEU A 239 14.09 -18.77 -8.56
N HIS A 240 13.65 -19.32 -9.68
CA HIS A 240 14.12 -18.94 -11.00
C HIS A 240 13.18 -17.92 -11.61
N LEU A 241 13.75 -16.83 -12.09
CA LEU A 241 13.00 -15.73 -12.65
C LEU A 241 13.56 -15.38 -14.03
N LYS A 242 12.66 -15.39 -15.00
CA LYS A 242 12.98 -15.22 -16.42
C LYS A 242 12.91 -13.74 -16.79
N GLY A 243 14.01 -13.21 -17.31
CA GLY A 243 14.04 -11.85 -17.83
C GLY A 243 13.28 -11.69 -19.14
N THR A 244 12.64 -10.53 -19.29
CA THR A 244 11.91 -10.08 -20.49
C THR A 244 12.41 -8.72 -20.93
N ASP A 245 12.05 -8.29 -22.15
CA ASP A 245 12.24 -6.92 -22.69
C ASP A 245 11.53 -5.80 -21.92
N ILE A 246 10.63 -6.16 -21.00
CA ILE A 246 9.89 -5.23 -20.14
C ILE A 246 10.74 -4.81 -18.93
N GLN A 247 11.05 -3.50 -18.85
CA GLN A 247 11.75 -2.86 -17.73
C GLN A 247 10.78 -2.49 -16.60
N LEU A 248 11.32 -2.24 -15.39
CA LEU A 248 10.53 -1.60 -14.33
C LEU A 248 10.00 -0.23 -14.74
N SER A 249 10.75 0.48 -15.58
CA SER A 249 10.38 1.81 -16.08
C SER A 249 9.39 1.78 -17.25
N THR A 250 9.04 0.60 -17.78
CA THR A 250 8.04 0.49 -18.83
C THR A 250 6.67 0.91 -18.29
N GLU A 251 6.12 1.99 -18.83
CA GLU A 251 4.76 2.43 -18.54
C GLU A 251 3.77 1.30 -18.87
N ASN A 252 2.88 0.98 -17.93
CA ASN A 252 1.94 -0.13 -18.03
C ASN A 252 2.58 -1.52 -18.28
N GLY A 253 3.88 -1.65 -18.01
CA GLY A 253 4.61 -2.92 -18.15
C GLY A 253 4.20 -3.97 -17.12
N HIS A 254 4.42 -5.24 -17.48
CA HIS A 254 4.26 -6.41 -16.63
C HIS A 254 5.63 -7.09 -16.42
N PRO A 255 6.56 -6.45 -15.69
CA PRO A 255 7.93 -6.95 -15.53
C PRO A 255 7.95 -8.24 -14.70
N THR A 256 9.01 -9.03 -14.86
CA THR A 256 9.31 -10.13 -13.94
C THR A 256 9.80 -9.57 -12.60
N PHE A 257 8.88 -9.47 -11.64
CA PHE A 257 9.04 -8.78 -10.36
C PHE A 257 8.41 -9.58 -9.21
N LEU A 258 9.09 -9.64 -8.07
CA LEU A 258 8.57 -10.26 -6.84
C LEU A 258 9.02 -9.47 -5.61
N GLY A 259 8.13 -8.63 -5.08
CA GLY A 259 8.46 -7.67 -4.02
C GLY A 259 7.70 -7.87 -2.72
N ALA A 260 8.29 -7.46 -1.60
CA ALA A 260 7.61 -7.31 -0.31
C ALA A 260 7.53 -5.83 0.07
N ARG A 261 6.54 -5.43 0.87
CA ARG A 261 6.36 -4.02 1.26
C ARG A 261 7.45 -3.53 2.21
N GLN A 262 7.80 -2.25 2.11
CA GLN A 262 8.54 -1.57 3.18
C GLN A 262 7.58 -1.31 4.35
N THR A 263 7.87 -1.83 5.54
CA THR A 263 7.00 -1.71 6.72
C THR A 263 7.60 -0.87 7.84
N ALA A 264 8.89 -0.52 7.71
CA ALA A 264 9.60 0.34 8.65
C ALA A 264 10.50 1.34 7.92
N PHE A 265 10.77 2.48 8.54
CA PHE A 265 11.77 3.43 8.04
C PHE A 265 13.16 2.81 8.03
N GLU A 266 13.51 2.12 9.12
CA GLU A 266 14.76 1.39 9.28
C GLU A 266 14.53 -0.08 8.91
N GLN A 267 15.00 -0.49 7.73
CA GLN A 267 14.80 -1.84 7.22
C GLN A 267 16.00 -2.28 6.39
N SER A 268 16.36 -3.56 6.47
CA SER A 268 17.39 -4.17 5.63
C SER A 268 16.81 -5.33 4.85
N VAL A 269 17.15 -5.38 3.57
CA VAL A 269 16.76 -6.44 2.67
C VAL A 269 18.02 -7.01 2.02
N LYS A 270 18.13 -8.34 2.01
CA LYS A 270 19.28 -9.06 1.44
C LYS A 270 18.79 -10.17 0.52
N VAL A 271 19.48 -10.35 -0.60
CA VAL A 271 19.22 -11.42 -1.57
C VAL A 271 20.52 -12.07 -1.98
N THR A 272 20.55 -13.40 -1.97
CA THR A 272 21.61 -14.19 -2.60
C THR A 272 21.17 -14.56 -4.02
N MET A 273 22.01 -14.31 -5.01
CA MET A 273 21.70 -14.65 -6.39
C MET A 273 22.86 -15.30 -7.12
N ILE A 274 22.51 -16.18 -8.06
CA ILE A 274 23.44 -16.76 -9.02
C ILE A 274 23.03 -16.30 -10.43
N ALA A 275 23.91 -15.49 -11.02
CA ALA A 275 23.73 -14.91 -12.35
C ALA A 275 24.85 -15.37 -13.30
N ASN A 276 24.92 -16.68 -13.56
CA ASN A 276 26.00 -17.29 -14.37
C ASN A 276 25.77 -17.15 -15.89
N GLY A 277 24.59 -16.70 -16.33
CA GLY A 277 24.22 -16.51 -17.74
C GLY A 277 23.80 -15.07 -18.10
N THR A 278 24.34 -14.07 -17.40
CA THR A 278 24.12 -12.66 -17.74
C THR A 278 24.84 -12.34 -19.05
N GLU A 279 24.13 -12.04 -20.13
CA GLU A 279 24.72 -11.55 -21.39
C GLU A 279 24.74 -10.01 -21.38
N ALA A 280 25.13 -9.38 -22.49
CA ALA A 280 25.36 -7.93 -22.57
C ALA A 280 24.16 -7.09 -22.12
N ASP A 281 22.94 -7.49 -22.52
CA ASP A 281 21.73 -6.67 -22.37
C ASP A 281 20.82 -7.19 -21.24
N MET A 282 21.45 -7.65 -20.16
CA MET A 282 20.77 -8.36 -19.08
C MET A 282 21.12 -7.73 -17.76
N ALA A 283 20.08 -7.44 -16.99
CA ALA A 283 20.19 -6.93 -15.65
C ALA A 283 19.27 -7.73 -14.73
N ALA A 284 19.79 -8.07 -13.56
CA ALA A 284 19.04 -8.80 -12.55
C ALA A 284 19.48 -8.33 -11.17
N GLY A 285 18.54 -8.06 -10.28
CA GLY A 285 18.92 -7.73 -8.92
C GLY A 285 17.80 -7.26 -8.02
N LEU A 286 18.19 -6.35 -7.13
CA LEU A 286 17.41 -5.88 -6.00
C LEU A 286 16.99 -4.43 -6.23
N THR A 287 15.73 -4.10 -5.94
CA THR A 287 15.16 -2.77 -6.17
C THR A 287 14.46 -2.22 -4.93
N ALA A 288 14.54 -0.91 -4.73
CA ALA A 288 13.59 -0.13 -3.95
C ALA A 288 12.65 0.56 -4.96
N PHE A 289 11.38 0.15 -4.98
CA PHE A 289 10.43 0.47 -6.05
C PHE A 289 9.17 1.16 -5.51
N TYR A 290 8.86 2.35 -6.04
CA TYR A 290 7.58 3.03 -5.82
C TYR A 290 6.66 2.77 -7.01
N ASN A 291 7.08 3.20 -8.20
CA ASN A 291 6.38 2.97 -9.46
C ASN A 291 7.40 2.92 -10.62
N ASN A 292 6.90 2.83 -11.85
CA ASN A 292 7.74 2.81 -13.05
C ASN A 292 8.58 4.08 -13.24
N GLU A 293 8.22 5.18 -12.60
CA GLU A 293 8.95 6.45 -12.69
C GLU A 293 9.92 6.67 -11.52
N HIS A 294 9.79 5.92 -10.42
CA HIS A 294 10.57 6.14 -9.20
C HIS A 294 11.05 4.82 -8.62
N HIS A 295 12.32 4.49 -8.86
CA HIS A 295 12.96 3.32 -8.28
C HIS A 295 14.50 3.41 -8.30
N TYR A 296 15.12 2.68 -7.38
CA TYR A 296 16.56 2.47 -7.33
C TYR A 296 16.86 0.98 -7.43
N GLU A 297 17.76 0.62 -8.34
CA GLU A 297 18.16 -0.77 -8.56
C GLU A 297 19.63 -0.95 -8.26
N ILE A 298 20.00 -2.03 -7.57
CA ILE A 298 21.34 -2.60 -7.61
C ILE A 298 21.26 -3.92 -8.35
N MET A 299 22.00 -4.03 -9.45
CA MET A 299 21.82 -5.08 -10.44
C MET A 299 23.15 -5.66 -10.89
N VAL A 300 23.15 -6.97 -11.13
CA VAL A 300 24.21 -7.66 -11.86
C VAL A 300 23.96 -7.48 -13.35
N CYS A 301 24.95 -6.97 -14.08
CA CYS A 301 24.89 -6.77 -15.53
C CYS A 301 26.24 -7.08 -16.20
N ARG A 302 26.33 -6.90 -17.52
CA ARG A 302 27.62 -6.85 -18.22
C ARG A 302 27.89 -5.47 -18.80
N LYS A 303 29.15 -5.03 -18.74
CA LYS A 303 29.63 -3.81 -19.40
C LYS A 303 30.94 -4.13 -20.13
N SER A 304 30.99 -3.87 -21.44
CA SER A 304 32.17 -4.15 -22.27
C SER A 304 32.70 -5.59 -22.11
N GLY A 305 31.77 -6.56 -22.08
CA GLY A 305 32.08 -8.00 -21.91
C GLY A 305 32.35 -8.44 -20.47
N LYS A 306 32.54 -7.52 -19.52
CA LYS A 306 32.85 -7.85 -18.13
C LYS A 306 31.62 -7.86 -17.24
N LYS A 307 31.57 -8.77 -16.26
CA LYS A 307 30.49 -8.84 -15.26
C LYS A 307 30.66 -7.71 -14.25
N CYS A 308 29.56 -7.00 -13.97
CA CYS A 308 29.55 -5.84 -13.08
C CYS A 308 28.37 -5.89 -12.11
N ILE A 309 28.54 -5.23 -10.96
CA ILE A 309 27.43 -4.68 -10.20
C ILE A 309 27.24 -3.23 -10.65
N ALA A 310 26.00 -2.83 -10.91
CA ALA A 310 25.63 -1.49 -11.30
C ALA A 310 24.49 -0.95 -10.43
N VAL A 311 24.42 0.38 -10.31
CA VAL A 311 23.27 1.05 -9.69
C VAL A 311 22.54 1.87 -10.74
N ARG A 312 21.24 1.61 -10.91
CA ARG A 312 20.34 2.44 -11.73
C ARG A 312 19.47 3.29 -10.82
N LYS A 313 19.27 4.55 -11.21
CA LYS A 313 18.29 5.45 -10.60
C LYS A 313 17.30 5.90 -11.66
N GLN A 314 16.02 5.65 -11.42
CA GLN A 314 14.90 6.19 -12.19
C GLN A 314 14.20 7.23 -11.32
N ILE A 315 14.19 8.47 -11.79
CA ILE A 315 13.56 9.62 -11.15
C ILE A 315 12.75 10.33 -12.22
N TYR A 316 11.43 10.16 -12.16
CA TYR A 316 10.50 10.63 -13.18
C TYR A 316 10.86 10.12 -14.58
N ASP A 317 11.07 11.02 -15.55
CA ASP A 317 11.47 10.74 -16.92
C ASP A 317 12.99 10.53 -17.10
N PHE A 318 13.78 10.67 -16.01
CA PHE A 318 15.22 10.51 -16.04
C PHE A 318 15.68 9.17 -15.46
N GLY A 319 16.27 8.32 -16.30
CA GLY A 319 16.88 7.06 -15.92
C GLY A 319 18.37 7.02 -16.23
N ALA A 320 19.21 6.71 -15.25
CA ALA A 320 20.66 6.59 -15.47
C ALA A 320 21.30 5.50 -14.60
N ILE A 321 22.32 4.85 -15.16
CA ILE A 321 23.24 4.01 -14.38
C ILE A 321 24.34 4.93 -13.81
N THR A 322 24.35 5.09 -12.49
CA THR A 322 25.20 6.07 -11.79
C THR A 322 26.53 5.49 -11.34
N LYS A 323 26.59 4.17 -11.14
CA LYS A 323 27.79 3.46 -10.67
C LYS A 323 27.94 2.11 -11.36
N TYR A 324 29.21 1.70 -11.50
CA TYR A 324 29.63 0.38 -11.96
C TYR A 324 30.78 -0.10 -11.12
N GLN A 325 30.81 -1.40 -10.84
CA GLN A 325 31.93 -2.08 -10.23
C GLN A 325 32.12 -3.45 -10.89
N GLU A 326 33.29 -3.66 -11.48
CA GLU A 326 33.67 -4.95 -12.04
C GLU A 326 33.80 -5.99 -10.91
N ILE A 327 33.33 -7.21 -11.18
CA ILE A 327 33.36 -8.34 -10.24
C ILE A 327 33.84 -9.62 -10.91
N GLU A 328 34.38 -10.53 -10.10
CA GLU A 328 34.79 -11.86 -10.54
C GLU A 328 33.58 -12.74 -10.91
N GLU A 329 33.78 -13.63 -11.89
CA GLU A 329 32.77 -14.62 -12.28
C GLU A 329 32.76 -15.85 -11.35
N GLY A 330 31.67 -16.62 -11.38
CA GLY A 330 31.56 -17.91 -10.68
C GLY A 330 31.33 -17.86 -9.17
N LYS A 331 31.30 -16.68 -8.55
CA LYS A 331 30.97 -16.50 -7.12
C LYS A 331 29.51 -16.12 -6.90
N ALA A 332 28.95 -16.55 -5.77
CA ALA A 332 27.65 -16.08 -5.28
C ALA A 332 27.71 -14.57 -5.02
N ILE A 333 26.61 -13.88 -5.35
CA ILE A 333 26.47 -12.43 -5.22
C ILE A 333 25.37 -12.15 -4.22
N ASN A 334 25.71 -11.45 -3.14
CA ASN A 334 24.74 -10.97 -2.17
C ASN A 334 24.47 -9.49 -2.43
N LEU A 335 23.22 -9.14 -2.70
CA LEU A 335 22.78 -7.76 -2.85
C LEU A 335 22.05 -7.33 -1.58
N LYS A 336 22.24 -6.08 -1.17
CA LYS A 336 21.61 -5.52 0.02
C LYS A 336 21.13 -4.09 -0.23
N ILE A 337 19.91 -3.79 0.21
CA ILE A 337 19.40 -2.43 0.38
C ILE A 337 19.11 -2.22 1.86
N GLU A 338 19.68 -1.16 2.43
CA GLU A 338 19.38 -0.68 3.78
C GLU A 338 18.68 0.67 3.68
N ALA A 339 17.49 0.77 4.25
CA ALA A 339 16.72 2.00 4.37
C ALA A 339 16.85 2.57 5.79
N ASP A 340 16.92 3.89 5.89
CA ASP A 340 16.60 4.65 7.10
C ASP A 340 15.60 5.78 6.75
N LYS A 341 15.47 6.83 7.57
CA LYS A 341 14.59 7.98 7.29
C LYS A 341 15.08 8.90 6.17
N GLU A 342 16.31 8.77 5.69
CA GLU A 342 16.90 9.70 4.71
C GLU A 342 17.31 9.03 3.40
N TYR A 343 17.85 7.81 3.48
CA TYR A 343 18.50 7.14 2.37
C TYR A 343 18.12 5.67 2.21
N TYR A 344 18.20 5.22 0.97
CA TYR A 344 18.48 3.82 0.63
C TYR A 344 19.97 3.67 0.32
N ARG A 345 20.64 2.75 0.99
CA ARG A 345 22.05 2.40 0.78
C ARG A 345 22.14 1.08 0.03
N LEU A 346 22.72 1.10 -1.17
CA LEU A 346 22.81 -0.05 -2.07
C LEU A 346 24.20 -0.65 -1.98
N SER A 347 24.28 -1.87 -1.45
CA SER A 347 25.55 -2.56 -1.19
C SER A 347 25.56 -3.96 -1.78
N TYR A 348 26.75 -4.48 -2.06
CA TYR A 348 26.93 -5.85 -2.55
C TYR A 348 28.07 -6.55 -1.81
N GLN A 349 28.06 -7.88 -1.83
CA GLN A 349 29.13 -8.74 -1.33
C GLN A 349 29.37 -9.87 -2.33
N ILE A 350 30.64 -10.22 -2.55
CA ILE A 350 31.08 -11.30 -3.44
C ILE A 350 31.81 -12.36 -2.61
N GLY A 351 31.29 -13.59 -2.61
CA GLY A 351 31.82 -14.65 -1.74
C GLY A 351 31.79 -14.26 -0.26
N GLU A 352 32.91 -14.46 0.45
CA GLU A 352 33.04 -14.21 1.89
C GLU A 352 33.55 -12.79 2.24
N GLN A 353 33.70 -11.89 1.27
CA GLN A 353 34.18 -10.52 1.49
C GLN A 353 33.18 -9.67 2.29
N PRO A 354 33.56 -8.58 2.97
CA PRO A 354 32.59 -7.68 3.58
C PRO A 354 31.65 -7.04 2.54
N TYR A 355 30.48 -6.56 2.97
CA TYR A 355 29.62 -5.75 2.11
C TYR A 355 30.31 -4.43 1.73
N HIS A 356 30.27 -4.10 0.45
CA HIS A 356 30.76 -2.85 -0.11
C HIS A 356 29.58 -1.96 -0.51
N LEU A 357 29.52 -0.75 0.05
CA LEU A 357 28.57 0.28 -0.37
C LEU A 357 28.94 0.76 -1.78
N LEU A 358 27.99 0.68 -2.71
CA LEU A 358 28.21 1.11 -4.11
C LEU A 358 27.64 2.49 -4.38
N ASP A 359 26.42 2.76 -3.90
CA ASP A 359 25.74 4.05 -4.06
C ASP A 359 24.64 4.23 -2.99
N GLN A 360 24.04 5.42 -2.95
CA GLN A 360 22.89 5.75 -2.14
C GLN A 360 21.85 6.57 -2.92
N GLY A 361 20.57 6.41 -2.59
CA GLY A 361 19.45 7.21 -3.10
C GLY A 361 18.74 7.91 -1.95
N ASN A 362 18.35 9.17 -2.12
CA ASN A 362 17.62 9.91 -1.08
C ASN A 362 16.12 9.63 -1.21
N HIS A 363 15.38 9.48 -0.11
CA HIS A 363 13.93 9.29 -0.20
C HIS A 363 13.24 10.41 -0.96
N SER A 364 13.64 11.67 -0.75
CA SER A 364 13.00 12.84 -1.38
C SER A 364 13.05 12.84 -2.92
N SER A 365 14.02 12.16 -3.54
CA SER A 365 14.08 11.99 -5.00
C SER A 365 13.42 10.71 -5.50
N SER A 366 12.94 9.85 -4.59
CA SER A 366 12.13 8.66 -4.88
C SER A 366 10.66 8.82 -4.51
N VAL A 367 10.31 9.90 -3.80
CA VAL A 367 8.94 10.25 -3.41
C VAL A 367 8.46 11.33 -4.35
N TYR A 368 7.53 11.01 -5.24
CA TYR A 368 6.78 12.03 -5.96
C TYR A 368 5.43 12.26 -5.30
N ARG A 369 5.07 13.54 -5.16
CA ARG A 369 3.74 13.98 -4.74
C ARG A 369 2.89 14.11 -6.01
N ASP A 370 2.31 13.02 -6.48
CA ASP A 370 1.37 13.09 -7.60
C ASP A 370 0.01 13.54 -7.09
N HIS A 371 -0.45 14.71 -7.54
CA HIS A 371 -1.80 15.21 -7.27
C HIS A 371 -2.87 14.51 -8.11
N LYS A 372 -2.53 13.52 -8.95
CA LYS A 372 -3.44 12.91 -9.92
C LYS A 372 -3.56 11.39 -9.90
N LYS A 373 -2.79 10.65 -9.08
CA LYS A 373 -2.83 9.17 -9.07
C LYS A 373 -2.90 8.61 -7.64
N ASN A 374 -3.94 7.83 -7.37
CA ASN A 374 -4.26 7.16 -6.10
C ASN A 374 -3.36 5.95 -5.75
N ASP A 375 -2.16 5.83 -6.33
CA ASP A 375 -1.30 4.65 -6.14
C ASP A 375 -0.32 4.86 -4.99
N ILE A 376 -0.45 4.05 -3.93
CA ILE A 376 0.15 4.32 -2.61
C ILE A 376 0.81 3.05 -2.03
N TYR A 377 1.71 2.42 -2.77
CA TYR A 377 2.51 1.30 -2.26
C TYR A 377 3.98 1.41 -2.67
N ARG A 378 4.89 1.27 -1.69
CA ARG A 378 6.30 0.99 -1.94
C ARG A 378 6.60 -0.47 -1.74
N TYR A 379 7.23 -1.06 -2.73
CA TYR A 379 7.72 -2.42 -2.70
C TYR A 379 9.24 -2.39 -2.68
N PHE A 380 9.86 -3.16 -1.80
CA PHE A 380 11.21 -3.64 -2.02
C PHE A 380 11.14 -4.95 -2.78
N LEU A 381 12.11 -5.16 -3.66
CA LEU A 381 12.53 -6.43 -4.26
C LEU A 381 12.01 -6.82 -5.64
N TRP A 382 13.02 -7.29 -6.38
CA TRP A 382 13.09 -8.04 -7.62
C TRP A 382 12.73 -7.36 -8.93
N ASN A 383 13.74 -7.14 -9.76
CA ASN A 383 13.58 -6.98 -11.20
C ASN A 383 14.66 -7.79 -11.92
N VAL A 384 14.23 -8.59 -12.90
CA VAL A 384 15.09 -8.94 -14.03
C VAL A 384 14.53 -8.24 -15.25
N CYS A 385 15.30 -7.29 -15.78
CA CYS A 385 15.08 -6.82 -17.12
C CYS A 385 16.13 -7.40 -18.08
N ARG A 386 15.64 -7.96 -19.18
CA ARG A 386 16.42 -8.37 -20.36
C ARG A 386 16.00 -7.43 -21.50
N GLU A 387 16.72 -7.40 -22.61
CA GLU A 387 16.11 -6.97 -23.89
C GLU A 387 15.68 -8.19 -24.72
N HIS A 388 16.22 -9.40 -24.50
CA HIS A 388 15.67 -10.68 -25.00
C HIS A 388 16.11 -11.93 -24.21
N GLY A 389 15.12 -12.78 -23.85
CA GLY A 389 15.15 -14.25 -23.62
C GLY A 389 16.25 -14.93 -22.78
N GLY A 390 15.96 -15.26 -21.50
CA GLY A 390 16.69 -16.22 -20.64
C GLY A 390 16.63 -15.87 -19.12
N GLY A 391 16.98 -16.82 -18.24
CA GLY A 391 16.65 -16.76 -16.79
C GLY A 391 17.82 -16.55 -15.81
N VAL A 392 17.47 -16.09 -14.61
CA VAL A 392 18.36 -15.90 -13.45
C VAL A 392 17.80 -16.68 -12.26
N SER A 393 18.67 -17.25 -11.41
CA SER A 393 18.27 -18.05 -10.25
C SER A 393 18.58 -17.29 -8.95
N VAL A 394 17.59 -17.18 -8.07
CA VAL A 394 17.68 -16.72 -6.68
C VAL A 394 17.74 -17.94 -5.78
N ILE A 395 18.60 -17.92 -4.76
CA ILE A 395 18.72 -19.00 -3.79
C ILE A 395 18.43 -18.44 -2.39
#